data_AF-A0A4Q3V242-F1
#
_entry.id   AF-A0A4Q3V242-F1
#
_cell.length_a   1.000
_cell.length_b   1.000
_cell.length_c   1.000
_cell.angle_alpha   90.00
_cell.angle_beta   90.00
_cell.angle_gamma   90.00
#
_symmetry.space_group_name_H-M   'P 1'
#
loop_
_entity.id
_entity.type
_entity.pdbx_description
1 polymer ?
#
loop_
_entity_poly.entity_id
_entity_poly.type
_entity_poly.pdbx_seq_one_letter_code
_entity_poly.pdbx_strand_id
1 'polypeptide(L)' 'MSFWKKTGYSYQSVVEISEPALLQLVNGLTRTDIIEWLMWNDPNGVYSDEQSLNEFGAIMSREEGLEIMLRQAEENRIIN' A
#
# COMPACT_ATOMS: atom_id res chain seq x y z
N MET A 1 1.38 -16.51 3.76
CA MET A 1 2.61 -15.77 3.41
C MET A 1 2.19 -14.59 2.55
N SER A 2 2.50 -13.37 2.98
CA SER A 2 2.17 -12.13 2.28
C SER A 2 2.75 -12.10 0.87
N PHE A 3 2.07 -11.44 -0.07
CA PHE A 3 2.57 -11.22 -1.43
C PHE A 3 4.02 -10.73 -1.42
N TRP A 4 4.30 -9.72 -0.58
CA TRP A 4 5.60 -9.08 -0.44
C TRP A 4 6.73 -10.04 -0.05
N LYS A 5 6.47 -10.96 0.90
CA LYS A 5 7.47 -11.97 1.30
C LYS A 5 7.72 -13.01 0.21
N LYS A 6 6.73 -13.29 -0.64
CA LYS A 6 6.85 -14.27 -1.73
C LYS A 6 7.57 -13.70 -2.95
N THR A 7 7.34 -12.43 -3.26
CA THR A 7 7.89 -11.76 -4.44
C THR A 7 9.27 -11.15 -4.20
N GLY A 8 9.66 -10.93 -2.94
CA GLY A 8 10.92 -10.31 -2.60
C GLY A 8 10.95 -8.79 -2.82
N TYR A 9 9.79 -8.18 -3.10
CA TYR A 9 9.65 -6.72 -3.15
C TYR A 9 9.95 -6.14 -1.77
N SER A 10 10.90 -5.22 -1.72
CA SER A 10 11.14 -4.39 -0.54
C SER A 10 10.28 -3.13 -0.60
N TYR A 11 10.20 -2.41 0.52
CA TYR A 11 9.59 -1.09 0.56
C TYR A 11 10.13 -0.14 -0.53
N GLN A 12 11.46 -0.07 -0.68
CA GLN A 12 12.15 0.78 -1.65
C GLN A 12 11.73 0.49 -3.10
N SER A 13 11.43 -0.77 -3.40
CA SER A 13 11.03 -1.16 -4.76
C SER A 13 9.74 -0.48 -5.23
N VAL A 14 8.83 -0.08 -4.33
CA VAL A 14 7.54 0.53 -4.73
C VAL A 14 7.69 2.02 -5.08
N VAL A 15 8.61 2.72 -4.40
CA VAL A 15 8.84 4.17 -4.61
C VAL A 15 9.91 4.47 -5.67
N GLU A 16 10.69 3.46 -6.08
CA GLU A 16 11.75 3.58 -7.09
C GLU A 16 11.31 3.14 -8.50
N ILE A 17 10.25 2.33 -8.63
CA ILE A 17 9.76 1.87 -9.94
C ILE A 17 9.05 2.99 -10.71
N SER A 18 9.01 2.87 -12.04
CA SER A 18 8.29 3.81 -12.89
C SER A 18 6.78 3.75 -12.62
N GLU A 19 6.08 4.87 -12.85
CA GLU A 19 4.62 4.93 -12.70
C GLU A 19 3.88 3.82 -13.48
N PRO A 20 4.22 3.50 -14.75
CA PRO A 20 3.60 2.36 -15.43
C PRO A 20 3.83 1.02 -14.74
N ALA A 21 5.01 0.79 -14.16
CA ALA A 21 5.33 -0.43 -13.43
C ALA A 21 4.60 -0.47 -12.07
N LEU A 22 4.47 0.66 -11.40
CA LEU A 22 3.66 0.79 -10.18
C LEU A 22 2.20 0.45 -10.46
N LEU A 23 1.62 1.03 -11.52
CA LEU A 23 0.23 0.74 -11.93
C LEU A 23 0.02 -0.75 -12.25
N GLN A 24 0.97 -1.39 -12.91
CA GLN A 24 0.91 -2.83 -13.16
C GLN A 24 0.98 -3.65 -11.87
N LEU A 25 1.87 -3.29 -10.95
CA LEU A 25 2.01 -3.94 -9.65
C LEU A 25 0.69 -3.86 -8.85
N VAL A 26 0.19 -2.65 -8.64
CA VAL A 26 -0.98 -2.41 -7.77
C VAL A 26 -2.28 -3.01 -8.33
N ASN A 27 -2.38 -3.17 -9.65
CA ASN A 27 -3.50 -3.88 -10.27
C ASN A 27 -3.57 -5.36 -9.87
N GLY A 28 -2.43 -5.98 -9.54
CA GLY A 28 -2.36 -7.36 -9.07
C GLY A 28 -2.53 -7.53 -7.56
N LEU A 29 -2.55 -6.44 -6.79
CA LEU A 29 -2.61 -6.50 -5.32
C LEU A 29 -4.04 -6.72 -4.81
N THR A 30 -4.13 -7.55 -3.78
CA THR A 30 -5.35 -7.68 -2.97
C THR A 30 -5.43 -6.53 -1.96
N ARG A 31 -6.62 -6.33 -1.39
CA ARG A 31 -6.84 -5.36 -0.29
C ARG A 31 -5.85 -5.57 0.86
N THR A 32 -5.61 -6.83 1.22
CA THR A 32 -4.67 -7.17 2.30
C THR A 32 -3.24 -6.81 1.94
N ASP A 33 -2.81 -7.05 0.71
CA ASP A 33 -1.44 -6.69 0.28
C ASP A 33 -1.24 -5.15 0.32
N ILE A 34 -2.27 -4.39 -0.07
CA ILE A 34 -2.27 -2.93 0.01
C ILE A 34 -2.17 -2.45 1.47
N ILE A 35 -3.01 -2.98 2.36
CA ILE A 35 -2.98 -2.63 3.79
C ILE A 35 -1.62 -2.96 4.40
N GLU A 36 -1.04 -4.12 4.09
CA GLU A 36 0.29 -4.51 4.58
C GLU A 36 1.36 -3.49 4.15
N TRP A 37 1.31 -3.02 2.89
CA TRP A 37 2.25 -2.00 2.43
C TRP A 37 2.03 -0.65 3.12
N LEU A 38 0.77 -0.20 3.28
CA LEU A 38 0.43 1.05 3.97
C LEU A 38 0.94 1.05 5.41
N MET A 39 0.74 -0.05 6.14
CA MET A 39 1.25 -0.21 7.51
C MET A 39 2.79 -0.24 7.58
N TRP A 40 3.46 -0.70 6.52
CA TRP A 40 4.92 -0.61 6.44
C TRP A 40 5.40 0.81 6.14
N ASN A 41 4.72 1.52 5.25
CA ASN A 41 5.05 2.89 4.86
C ASN A 41 4.79 3.89 5.99
N ASP A 42 3.65 3.77 6.65
CA ASP A 42 3.23 4.63 7.75
C ASP A 42 2.75 3.78 8.94
N PRO A 43 3.65 3.39 9.86
CA PRO A 43 3.30 2.57 11.01
C PRO A 43 2.32 3.23 11.99
N ASN A 44 2.14 4.56 11.90
CA ASN A 44 1.20 5.30 12.76
C ASN A 44 -0.17 5.48 12.10
N GLY A 45 -0.32 5.09 10.84
CA GLY A 45 -1.58 5.22 10.13
C GLY A 45 -2.63 4.20 10.56
N VAL A 46 -3.88 4.53 10.25
CA VAL A 46 -5.07 3.72 10.57
C VAL A 46 -5.46 2.95 9.30
N TYR A 47 -4.97 1.71 9.19
CA TYR A 47 -5.13 0.91 7.97
C TYR A 47 -5.72 -0.48 8.22
N SER A 48 -5.49 -1.07 9.39
CA SER A 48 -6.08 -2.37 9.70
C SER A 48 -7.59 -2.25 9.87
N ASP A 49 -8.30 -3.37 9.66
CA ASP A 49 -9.75 -3.42 9.84
C ASP A 49 -10.15 -3.00 11.26
N GLU A 50 -9.40 -3.43 12.28
CA GLU A 50 -9.64 -3.08 13.67
C GLU A 50 -9.48 -1.57 13.91
N GLN A 51 -8.38 -0.99 13.44
CA GLN A 51 -8.14 0.44 13.62
C GLN A 51 -9.20 1.25 12.84
N SER A 52 -9.49 0.90 11.59
CA SER A 52 -10.47 1.64 10.78
C SER A 52 -11.90 1.52 11.32
N LEU A 53 -12.29 0.34 11.81
CA LEU A 53 -13.60 0.17 12.45
C LEU A 53 -13.73 1.00 13.73
N ASN A 54 -12.69 1.06 14.55
CA ASN A 54 -12.70 1.84 15.78
C ASN A 54 -12.75 3.35 15.49
N GLU A 55 -11.99 3.84 14.50
CA GLU A 55 -11.84 5.28 14.32
C GLU A 55 -12.88 5.87 13.36
N PHE A 56 -13.30 5.09 12.36
CA PHE A 56 -14.16 5.54 11.27
C PHE A 56 -15.49 4.77 11.19
N GLY A 57 -15.67 3.68 11.94
CA GLY A 57 -16.88 2.86 11.89
C GLY A 57 -17.04 2.04 10.61
N ALA A 58 -16.00 1.96 9.77
CA ALA A 58 -15.99 1.21 8.52
C ALA A 58 -14.60 0.61 8.26
N ILE A 59 -14.54 -0.48 7.51
CA ILE A 59 -13.26 -1.02 7.01
C ILE A 59 -12.88 -0.31 5.71
N MET A 60 -11.59 -0.11 5.50
CA MET A 60 -11.05 0.40 4.24
C MET A 60 -11.34 -0.58 3.10
N SER A 61 -11.93 -0.09 2.02
CA SER A 61 -12.12 -0.83 0.77
C SER A 61 -10.80 -0.99 0.00
N ARG A 62 -10.79 -1.83 -1.04
CA ARG A 62 -9.60 -2.00 -1.88
C ARG A 62 -9.29 -0.71 -2.64
N GLU A 63 -10.32 -0.05 -3.16
CA GLU A 63 -10.23 1.16 -3.97
C GLU A 63 -9.70 2.33 -3.15
N GLU A 64 -10.21 2.53 -1.92
CA GLU A 64 -9.68 3.55 -1.00
C GLU A 64 -8.22 3.29 -0.64
N GLY A 65 -7.89 2.03 -0.30
CA GLY A 65 -6.50 1.68 0.01
C GLY A 65 -5.56 1.91 -1.18
N LEU A 66 -6.03 1.61 -2.40
CA LEU A 66 -5.27 1.86 -3.62
C LEU A 66 -5.01 3.35 -3.85
N GLU A 67 -6.02 4.20 -3.65
CA GLU A 67 -5.88 5.65 -3.77
C GLU A 67 -4.84 6.19 -2.77
N ILE A 68 -4.92 5.76 -1.51
CA ILE A 68 -3.95 6.15 -0.47
C ILE A 68 -2.55 5.67 -0.81
N MET A 69 -2.41 4.41 -1.26
CA MET A 69 -1.12 3.82 -1.62
C MET A 69 -0.47 4.57 -2.78
N LEU A 70 -1.22 4.88 -3.85
CA LEU A 70 -0.71 5.62 -5.00
C LEU A 70 -0.26 7.03 -4.60
N ARG A 71 -1.05 7.73 -3.78
CA ARG A 71 -0.69 9.05 -3.27
C ARG A 71 0.60 9.01 -2.45
N GLN A 72 0.72 8.07 -1.51
CA GLN A 72 1.91 7.94 -0.67
C GLN A 72 3.15 7.49 -1.47
N ALA A 73 2.98 6.60 -2.45
CA ALA A 73 4.06 6.18 -3.32
C ALA A 73 4.60 7.35 -4.15
N GLU A 74 3.73 8.24 -4.63
CA GLU A 74 4.11 9.46 -5.35
C GLU A 74 4.76 10.50 -4.42
N GLU A 75 4.21 10.72 -3.22
CA GLU A 75 4.79 11.61 -2.21
C GLU A 75 6.21 11.19 -1.79
N ASN A 76 6.48 9.88 -1.78
CA ASN A 76 7.77 9.29 -1.40
C ASN A 76 8.66 8.94 -2.60
N ARG A 77 8.33 9.39 -3.82
CA ARG A 77 9.10 9.11 -5.04
C ARG A 77 10.57 9.47 -4.87
N ILE A 78 11.44 8.50 -5.15
CA ILE A 78 12.88 8.73 -5.27
C ILE A 78 13.19 8.87 -6.76
N ILE A 79 13.38 10.11 -7.21
CA ILE A 79 13.87 10.40 -8.56
C ILE A 79 15.40 10.39 -8.48
N ASN A 80 16.01 9.31 -8.96
CA ASN A 80 17.46 9.22 -9.17
C ASN A 80 17.87 9.86 -10.48
#